data_AF-A0A7J9IUH8-F1
#
_entry.id   AF-A0A7J9IUH8-F1
#
_cell.length_a   1.000
_cell.length_b   1.000
_cell.length_c   1.000
_cell.angle_alpha   90.00
_cell.angle_beta   90.00
_cell.angle_gamma   90.00
#
_symmetry.space_group_name_H-M   'P 1'
#
loop_
_entity.id
_entity.type
_entity.pdbx_description
1 polymer ?
#
loop_
_entity_poly.entity_id
_entity_poly.type
_entity_poly.pdbx_seq_one_letter_code
_entity_poly.pdbx_strand_id
1 'polypeptide(L)'
;MFFSVFSALLDALLLRAQLDESTFSDESRTFDLPDGLVQFRMNLVELLVDICQLLQPATFVQKLFFSGWFSTNVAIPWKEVEIKLFALNVVSDVVLQGGQTFDFSVVMQLVTVLSSWPSDDLKGFMCIVYRSVADVIGSYSKLISTLETNARPLLLFLAAGISEPLSSNACASALRKLCEDASAVMYEPSNLDIFMWIGEALEKKCLPLEDEEEVVTAISQVLGYVSNKELQNNLLSKLLSSSYDAIGKLVSFFLQYLVYYYGSVLIFPFGVVASSCINWVVQNSSMIHRSKLLALKSLNQEIGCKGANKKSCDFF
;
A
#
# COMPACT_ATOMS: atom_id res chain seq x y z
N MET A 1 23.17 24.27 24.46
CA MET A 1 24.23 24.86 23.60
C MET A 1 24.31 24.19 22.22
N PHE A 2 24.12 22.88 22.09
CA PHE A 2 24.20 22.19 20.79
C PHE A 2 22.93 22.21 19.93
N PHE A 3 21.81 22.68 20.46
CA PHE A 3 20.54 22.73 19.73
C PHE A 3 20.64 23.46 18.38
N SER A 4 21.26 24.64 18.35
CA SER A 4 21.46 25.42 17.12
C SER A 4 22.38 24.70 16.13
N VAL A 5 23.36 23.95 16.62
CA VAL A 5 24.30 23.18 15.79
C VAL A 5 23.58 22.02 15.10
N PHE A 6 22.83 21.21 15.85
CA PHE A 6 22.08 20.09 15.27
C PHE A 6 20.92 20.56 14.38
N SER A 7 20.32 21.70 14.71
CA SER A 7 19.29 22.33 13.89
C SER A 7 19.84 22.79 12.54
N ALA A 8 21.00 23.48 12.53
CA ALA A 8 21.66 23.90 11.29
C ALA A 8 22.23 22.72 10.49
N LEU A 9 22.73 21.69 11.19
CA LEU A 9 23.19 20.45 10.57
C LEU A 9 22.03 19.76 9.83
N LEU A 10 20.87 19.64 10.46
CA LEU A 10 19.67 19.08 9.82
C LEU A 10 19.36 19.83 8.52
N ASP A 11 19.31 21.17 8.55
CA ASP A 11 19.01 21.97 7.35
C ASP A 11 20.02 21.70 6.21
N ALA A 12 21.31 21.63 6.54
CA ALA A 12 22.36 21.36 5.57
C ALA A 12 22.27 19.94 4.98
N LEU A 13 21.95 18.94 5.81
CA LEU A 13 21.80 17.56 5.38
C LEU A 13 20.58 17.39 4.47
N LEU A 14 19.44 17.97 4.84
CA LEU A 14 18.22 17.94 4.02
C LEU A 14 18.46 18.62 2.67
N LEU A 15 19.12 19.79 2.65
CA LEU A 15 19.44 20.48 1.40
C LEU A 15 20.32 19.63 0.46
N ARG A 16 21.30 18.90 1.02
CA ARG A 16 22.22 18.06 0.23
C ARG A 16 21.62 16.74 -0.22
N ALA A 17 20.58 16.26 0.44
CA ALA A 17 19.91 15.00 0.14
C ALA A 17 18.73 15.13 -0.84
N GLN A 18 18.40 16.35 -1.27
CA GLN A 18 17.32 16.59 -2.23
C GLN A 18 17.58 15.88 -3.55
N LEU A 19 16.50 15.35 -4.12
CA LEU A 19 16.50 14.73 -5.44
C LEU A 19 16.24 15.81 -6.50
N ASP A 20 16.88 15.68 -7.66
CA ASP A 20 16.70 16.62 -8.76
C ASP A 20 15.68 16.11 -9.79
N GLU A 21 14.97 17.03 -10.44
CA GLU A 21 14.01 16.73 -11.50
C GLU A 21 14.72 16.13 -12.73
N SER A 22 15.98 16.54 -12.96
CA SER A 22 16.83 16.03 -14.05
C SER A 22 17.22 14.55 -13.91
N THR A 23 16.96 13.94 -12.75
CA THR A 23 17.27 12.52 -12.49
C THR A 23 16.20 11.58 -13.06
N PHE A 24 15.13 12.13 -13.63
CA PHE A 24 14.14 11.37 -14.38
C PHE A 24 14.43 11.41 -15.87
N SER A 25 14.52 10.23 -16.47
CA SER A 25 14.40 10.08 -17.92
C SER A 25 12.95 9.71 -18.24
N ASP A 26 12.27 10.54 -19.05
CA ASP A 26 10.91 10.26 -19.51
C ASP A 26 10.84 9.00 -20.38
N GLU A 27 11.98 8.57 -20.94
CA GLU A 27 12.06 7.44 -21.88
C GLU A 27 12.13 6.07 -21.20
N SER A 28 12.71 5.97 -20.01
CA SER A 28 13.00 4.65 -19.39
C SER A 28 11.96 4.17 -18.38
N ARG A 29 11.09 5.03 -17.84
CA ARG A 29 10.30 4.74 -16.61
C ARG A 29 11.15 4.20 -15.44
N THR A 30 12.48 4.30 -15.53
CA THR A 30 13.42 3.91 -14.48
C THR A 30 13.91 5.18 -13.80
N PHE A 31 13.92 5.13 -12.48
CA PHE A 31 14.49 6.19 -11.67
C PHE A 31 15.94 5.82 -11.37
N ASP A 32 16.87 6.39 -12.13
CA ASP A 32 18.30 6.10 -11.98
C ASP A 32 18.96 7.20 -11.16
N LEU A 33 18.83 7.07 -9.83
CA LEU A 33 19.52 7.95 -8.89
C LEU A 33 21.03 7.69 -8.92
N PRO A 34 21.90 8.73 -8.88
CA PRO A 34 23.33 8.50 -8.76
C PRO A 34 23.65 7.65 -7.53
N ASP A 35 24.44 6.58 -7.70
CA ASP A 35 24.80 5.64 -6.63
C ASP A 35 25.33 6.35 -5.36
N GLY A 36 26.10 7.43 -5.56
CA GLY A 36 26.62 8.25 -4.46
C GLY A 36 25.51 8.94 -3.64
N LEU A 37 24.44 9.39 -4.28
CA LEU A 37 23.29 10.01 -3.60
C LEU A 37 22.42 8.96 -2.91
N VAL A 38 22.25 7.77 -3.52
CA VAL A 38 21.60 6.62 -2.86
C VAL A 38 22.33 6.28 -1.57
N GLN A 39 23.65 6.07 -1.66
CA GLN A 39 24.46 5.73 -0.50
C GLN A 39 24.44 6.85 0.56
N PHE A 40 24.49 8.12 0.13
CA PHE A 40 24.38 9.25 1.06
C PHE A 40 23.06 9.21 1.83
N ARG A 41 21.93 9.05 1.15
CA ARG A 41 20.61 8.97 1.80
C ARG A 41 20.48 7.76 2.72
N MET A 42 21.08 6.62 2.39
CA MET A 42 21.15 5.47 3.29
C MET A 42 21.94 5.78 4.57
N ASN A 43 23.09 6.45 4.44
CA ASN A 43 23.90 6.86 5.58
C ASN A 43 23.19 7.91 6.47
N LEU A 44 22.21 8.65 5.92
CA LEU A 44 21.42 9.60 6.69
C LEU A 44 20.39 8.94 7.59
N VAL A 45 20.00 7.68 7.37
CA VAL A 45 18.91 7.04 8.11
C VAL A 45 19.20 7.03 9.62
N GLU A 46 20.33 6.46 10.03
CA GLU A 46 20.74 6.43 11.45
C GLU A 46 21.05 7.83 11.98
N LEU A 47 21.70 8.67 11.18
CA LEU A 47 22.07 10.03 11.59
C LEU A 47 20.85 10.91 11.86
N LEU A 48 19.79 10.80 11.06
CA LEU A 48 18.55 11.55 11.26
C LEU A 48 17.82 11.09 12.52
N VAL A 49 17.86 9.78 12.83
CA VAL A 49 17.36 9.23 14.09
C VAL A 49 18.09 9.83 15.29
N ASP A 50 19.42 9.86 15.26
CA ASP A 50 20.24 10.45 16.33
C ASP A 50 19.96 11.95 16.49
N ILE A 51 19.91 12.70 15.37
CA ILE A 51 19.58 14.13 15.39
C ILE A 51 18.17 14.36 15.96
N CYS A 52 17.19 13.53 15.60
CA CYS A 52 15.82 13.63 16.11
C CYS A 52 15.77 13.44 17.63
N GLN A 53 16.50 12.45 18.16
CA GLN A 53 16.60 12.24 19.61
C GLN A 53 17.26 13.43 20.33
N LEU A 54 18.32 13.99 19.75
CA LEU A 54 19.05 15.13 20.30
C LEU A 54 18.23 16.43 20.28
N LEU A 55 17.46 16.67 19.21
CA LEU A 55 16.59 17.84 19.08
C LEU A 55 15.25 17.69 19.83
N GLN A 56 14.93 16.46 20.25
CA GLN A 56 13.62 15.99 20.68
C GLN A 56 12.63 15.85 19.50
N PRO A 57 11.81 14.77 19.46
CA PRO A 57 10.90 14.50 18.34
C PRO A 57 9.91 15.63 18.04
N ALA A 58 9.36 16.26 19.09
CA ALA A 58 8.47 17.41 18.99
C ALA A 58 9.08 18.54 18.14
N THR A 59 10.29 18.93 18.51
CA THR A 59 11.01 20.04 17.87
C THR A 59 11.48 19.67 16.47
N PHE A 60 11.91 18.42 16.26
CA PHE A 60 12.32 17.92 14.96
C PHE A 60 11.17 18.01 13.96
N VAL A 61 10.00 17.45 14.32
CA VAL A 61 8.81 17.45 13.45
C VAL A 61 8.29 18.87 13.21
N GLN A 62 8.22 19.70 14.26
CA GLN A 62 7.85 21.11 14.09
C GLN A 62 8.77 21.82 13.10
N LYS A 63 10.08 21.59 13.18
CA LYS A 63 11.05 22.20 12.25
C LYS A 63 10.85 21.74 10.80
N LEU A 64 10.49 20.49 10.56
CA LEU A 64 10.18 20.01 9.20
C LEU A 64 8.95 20.72 8.60
N PHE A 65 7.95 21.04 9.42
CA PHE A 65 6.71 21.68 8.98
C PHE A 65 6.73 23.22 9.04
N PHE A 66 7.65 23.84 9.80
CA PHE A 66 7.67 25.28 10.08
C PHE A 66 7.85 26.17 8.84
N SER A 67 8.41 25.65 7.74
CA SER A 67 8.66 26.44 6.52
C SER A 67 7.55 26.35 5.45
N GLY A 68 6.29 26.15 5.86
CA GLY A 68 5.11 26.44 5.02
C GLY A 68 5.14 25.76 3.65
N TRP A 69 4.81 24.46 3.60
CA TRP A 69 4.75 23.69 2.34
C TRP A 69 3.75 24.29 1.34
N PHE A 70 2.76 25.00 1.84
CA PHE A 70 1.68 25.64 1.09
C PHE A 70 1.69 27.14 1.37
N SER A 71 2.41 27.92 0.57
CA SER A 71 2.15 29.35 0.48
C SER A 71 1.13 29.57 -0.63
N THR A 72 0.09 30.37 -0.38
CA THR A 72 -1.02 30.59 -1.32
C THR A 72 -0.62 31.29 -2.63
N ASN A 73 0.63 31.76 -2.74
CA ASN A 73 1.11 32.58 -3.86
C ASN A 73 2.39 32.06 -4.55
N VAL A 74 2.94 30.91 -4.13
CA VAL A 74 4.18 30.34 -4.71
C VAL A 74 3.96 28.86 -5.00
N ALA A 75 4.52 28.38 -6.12
CA ALA A 75 4.51 26.96 -6.47
C ALA A 75 5.09 26.11 -5.33
N ILE A 76 4.48 24.94 -5.09
CA ILE A 76 4.91 24.02 -4.04
C ILE A 76 6.34 23.54 -4.36
N PRO A 77 7.31 23.70 -3.44
CA PRO A 77 8.69 23.26 -3.65
C PRO A 77 8.78 21.74 -3.45
N TRP A 78 8.37 20.96 -4.46
CA TRP A 78 8.25 19.50 -4.36
C TRP A 78 9.53 18.79 -3.91
N LYS A 79 10.71 19.30 -4.29
CA LYS A 79 12.01 18.77 -3.82
C LYS A 79 12.22 18.90 -2.32
N GLU A 80 11.79 20.03 -1.77
CA GLU A 80 11.85 20.28 -0.33
C GLU A 80 10.79 19.45 0.41
N VAL A 81 9.60 19.32 -0.17
CA VAL A 81 8.53 18.46 0.37
C VAL A 81 8.98 17.01 0.43
N GLU A 82 9.54 16.47 -0.65
CA GLU A 82 10.04 15.09 -0.74
C GLU A 82 11.05 14.79 0.37
N ILE A 83 12.10 15.60 0.51
CA ILE A 83 13.17 15.29 1.47
C ILE A 83 12.69 15.39 2.93
N LYS A 84 11.74 16.29 3.20
CA LYS A 84 11.13 16.40 4.52
C LYS A 84 10.25 15.19 4.84
N LEU A 85 9.49 14.69 3.86
CA LEU A 85 8.71 13.46 4.01
C LEU A 85 9.63 12.25 4.22
N PHE A 86 10.74 12.16 3.48
CA PHE A 86 11.77 11.15 3.70
C PHE A 86 12.31 11.20 5.13
N ALA A 87 12.72 12.38 5.60
CA ALA A 87 13.23 12.53 6.96
C ALA A 87 12.18 12.19 8.01
N LEU A 88 10.92 12.58 7.79
CA LEU A 88 9.79 12.28 8.67
C LEU A 88 9.49 10.77 8.74
N ASN A 89 9.59 10.07 7.61
CA ASN A 89 9.43 8.61 7.55
C ASN A 89 10.55 7.89 8.32
N VAL A 90 11.81 8.31 8.11
CA VAL A 90 12.99 7.74 8.77
C VAL A 90 12.89 7.78 10.29
N VAL A 91 12.36 8.87 10.85
CA VAL A 91 12.29 9.06 12.31
C VAL A 91 10.98 8.56 12.93
N SER A 92 10.13 7.88 12.16
CA SER A 92 8.77 7.50 12.57
C SER A 92 8.72 6.72 13.88
N ASP A 93 9.57 5.71 14.05
CA ASP A 93 9.61 4.92 15.29
C ASP A 93 9.92 5.77 16.53
N VAL A 94 10.88 6.70 16.41
CA VAL A 94 11.26 7.62 17.51
C VAL A 94 10.11 8.57 17.84
N VAL A 95 9.45 9.08 16.80
CA VAL A 95 8.33 10.01 16.94
C VAL A 95 7.14 9.33 17.61
N LEU A 96 6.81 8.10 17.18
CA LEU A 96 5.69 7.33 17.72
C LEU A 96 5.91 6.86 19.17
N GLN A 97 7.15 6.51 19.54
CA GLN A 97 7.50 6.15 20.92
C GLN A 97 7.36 7.33 21.90
N GLY A 98 7.47 8.57 21.41
CA GLY A 98 7.39 9.77 22.24
C GLY A 98 6.01 10.07 22.84
N GLY A 99 4.95 9.36 22.41
CA GLY A 99 3.59 9.48 22.96
C GLY A 99 2.91 10.84 22.79
N GLN A 100 3.55 11.78 22.08
CA GLN A 100 2.99 13.10 21.81
C GLN A 100 2.09 13.08 20.58
N THR A 101 0.99 13.83 20.65
CA THR A 101 0.09 14.04 19.51
C THR A 101 0.70 15.10 18.58
N PHE A 102 1.03 14.69 17.36
CA PHE A 102 1.49 15.59 16.31
C PHE A 102 0.32 15.97 15.41
N ASP A 103 0.29 17.23 14.99
CA ASP A 103 -0.68 17.68 13.99
C ASP A 103 -0.20 17.27 12.58
N PHE A 104 -0.81 16.21 12.04
CA PHE A 104 -0.58 15.75 10.67
C PHE A 104 -1.46 16.46 9.64
N SER A 105 -2.14 17.56 10.00
CA SER A 105 -2.98 18.35 9.08
C SER A 105 -2.27 18.72 7.78
N VAL A 106 -0.97 19.07 7.84
CA VAL A 106 -0.16 19.42 6.67
C VAL A 106 -0.01 18.23 5.70
N VAL A 107 0.18 17.02 6.23
CA VAL A 107 0.26 15.79 5.41
C VAL A 107 -1.10 15.49 4.79
N MET A 108 -2.19 15.66 5.55
CA MET A 108 -3.56 15.46 5.02
C MET A 108 -3.97 16.51 3.98
N GLN A 109 -3.51 17.74 4.13
CA GLN A 109 -3.65 18.77 3.10
C GLN A 109 -2.90 18.39 1.83
N LEU A 110 -1.67 17.85 1.96
CA LEU A 110 -0.90 17.34 0.84
C LEU A 110 -1.63 16.22 0.10
N VAL A 111 -2.16 15.24 0.85
CA VAL A 111 -3.00 14.17 0.29
C VAL A 111 -4.19 14.74 -0.46
N THR A 112 -4.86 15.75 0.09
CA THR A 112 -6.02 16.38 -0.55
C THR A 112 -5.64 17.03 -1.88
N VAL A 113 -4.53 17.79 -1.92
CA VAL A 113 -4.00 18.40 -3.14
C VAL A 113 -3.68 17.34 -4.18
N LEU A 114 -2.90 16.31 -3.80
CA LEU A 114 -2.48 15.25 -4.71
C LEU A 114 -3.67 14.39 -5.19
N SER A 115 -4.66 14.13 -4.33
CA SER A 115 -5.86 13.37 -4.71
C SER A 115 -6.75 14.07 -5.75
N SER A 116 -6.60 15.39 -5.89
CA SER A 116 -7.35 16.18 -6.87
C SER A 116 -6.71 16.19 -8.27
N TRP A 117 -5.47 15.69 -8.39
CA TRP A 117 -4.76 15.69 -9.65
C TRP A 117 -5.23 14.55 -10.56
N PRO A 118 -5.34 14.79 -11.88
CA PRO A 118 -5.56 13.73 -12.86
C PRO A 118 -4.46 12.67 -12.76
N SER A 119 -4.81 11.39 -12.88
CA SER A 119 -3.84 10.29 -12.87
C SER A 119 -2.79 10.40 -13.98
N ASP A 120 -3.14 11.06 -15.08
CA ASP A 120 -2.24 11.21 -16.25
C ASP A 120 -1.08 12.18 -15.99
N ASP A 121 -1.19 13.02 -14.95
CA ASP A 121 -0.18 13.98 -14.51
C ASP A 121 0.81 13.37 -13.50
N LEU A 122 0.57 12.12 -13.07
CA LEU A 122 1.43 11.39 -12.14
C LEU A 122 2.63 10.79 -12.88
N LYS A 123 3.61 11.64 -13.24
CA LYS A 123 4.83 11.22 -13.92
C LYS A 123 6.07 11.86 -13.33
N GLY A 124 7.21 11.24 -13.61
CA GLY A 124 8.51 11.77 -13.23
C GLY A 124 8.65 11.93 -11.71
N PHE A 125 9.16 13.09 -11.30
CA PHE A 125 9.41 13.43 -9.90
C PHE A 125 8.20 13.23 -8.98
N MET A 126 6.99 13.42 -9.49
CA MET A 126 5.77 13.28 -8.71
C MET A 126 5.54 11.87 -8.20
N CYS A 127 6.00 10.83 -8.92
CA CYS A 127 5.91 9.45 -8.42
C CYS A 127 6.74 9.26 -7.14
N ILE A 128 7.87 9.97 -7.00
CA ILE A 128 8.67 9.94 -5.78
C ILE A 128 7.98 10.68 -4.66
N VAL A 129 7.41 11.84 -4.94
CA VAL A 129 6.61 12.56 -3.96
C VAL A 129 5.48 11.66 -3.45
N TYR A 130 4.76 10.98 -4.35
CA TYR A 130 3.72 10.02 -3.98
C TYR A 130 4.25 8.89 -3.10
N ARG A 131 5.39 8.29 -3.48
CA ARG A 131 6.06 7.28 -2.67
C ARG A 131 6.38 7.81 -1.27
N SER A 132 7.04 8.97 -1.15
CA SER A 132 7.43 9.55 0.14
C SER A 132 6.24 9.93 1.00
N VAL A 133 5.14 10.41 0.39
CA VAL A 133 3.87 10.67 1.10
C VAL A 133 3.27 9.34 1.60
N ALA A 134 3.23 8.31 0.76
CA ALA A 134 2.70 7.00 1.12
C ALA A 134 3.52 6.35 2.24
N ASP A 135 4.85 6.43 2.20
CA ASP A 135 5.72 5.94 3.27
C ASP A 135 5.39 6.60 4.61
N VAL A 136 5.20 7.93 4.64
CA VAL A 136 4.74 8.65 5.83
C VAL A 136 3.34 8.19 6.26
N ILE A 137 2.38 8.10 5.34
CA ILE A 137 1.02 7.63 5.66
C ILE A 137 1.05 6.25 6.30
N GLY A 138 1.82 5.32 5.73
CA GLY A 138 1.95 3.97 6.25
C GLY A 138 2.64 3.93 7.60
N SER A 139 3.72 4.69 7.80
CA SER A 139 4.45 4.70 9.07
C SER A 139 3.66 5.36 10.20
N TYR A 140 2.81 6.34 9.90
CA TYR A 140 1.98 7.04 10.88
C TYR A 140 0.50 6.62 10.85
N SER A 141 0.18 5.46 10.28
CA SER A 141 -1.19 4.95 10.07
C SER A 141 -2.06 5.03 11.32
N LYS A 142 -1.53 4.58 12.47
CA LYS A 142 -2.22 4.66 13.78
C LYS A 142 -2.63 6.07 14.18
N LEU A 143 -1.77 7.06 13.95
CA LEU A 143 -2.08 8.45 14.27
C LEU A 143 -3.02 9.07 13.23
N ILE A 144 -2.92 8.67 11.98
CA ILE A 144 -3.83 9.15 10.92
C ILE A 144 -5.25 8.61 11.14
N SER A 145 -5.38 7.33 11.51
CA SER A 145 -6.67 6.69 11.77
C SER A 145 -7.45 7.32 12.93
N THR A 146 -6.77 7.92 13.93
CA THR A 146 -7.42 8.58 15.07
C THR A 146 -7.89 10.01 14.78
N LEU A 147 -7.42 10.64 13.69
CA LEU A 147 -7.76 12.02 13.34
C LEU A 147 -9.17 12.19 12.75
N GLU A 148 -9.98 11.12 12.68
CA GLU A 148 -11.36 11.09 12.17
C GLU A 148 -11.55 11.88 10.85
N THR A 149 -10.60 11.76 9.92
CA THR A 149 -10.65 12.46 8.63
C THR A 149 -11.44 11.69 7.58
N ASN A 150 -12.11 12.41 6.67
CA ASN A 150 -12.68 11.87 5.44
C ASN A 150 -11.66 10.96 4.72
N ALA A 151 -11.93 9.66 4.64
CA ALA A 151 -11.02 8.66 4.09
C ALA A 151 -10.89 8.76 2.56
N ARG A 152 -11.83 9.41 1.88
CA ARG A 152 -11.89 9.39 0.42
C ARG A 152 -10.65 10.00 -0.27
N PRO A 153 -10.15 11.19 0.10
CA PRO A 153 -8.91 11.73 -0.47
C PRO A 153 -7.71 10.79 -0.28
N LEU A 154 -7.57 10.16 0.89
CA LEU A 154 -6.51 9.18 1.16
C LEU A 154 -6.62 7.97 0.22
N LEU A 155 -7.82 7.40 0.09
CA LEU A 155 -8.03 6.22 -0.76
C LEU A 155 -7.80 6.54 -2.24
N LEU A 156 -8.25 7.70 -2.72
CA LEU A 156 -8.01 8.14 -4.10
C LEU A 156 -6.53 8.40 -4.37
N PHE A 157 -5.84 9.04 -3.43
CA PHE A 157 -4.40 9.26 -3.50
C PHE A 157 -3.63 7.93 -3.60
N LEU A 158 -3.93 6.97 -2.73
CA LEU A 158 -3.28 5.66 -2.74
C LEU A 158 -3.61 4.87 -4.00
N ALA A 159 -4.87 4.91 -4.46
CA ALA A 159 -5.27 4.25 -5.70
C ALA A 159 -4.52 4.78 -6.93
N ALA A 160 -4.32 6.10 -7.00
CA ALA A 160 -3.52 6.73 -8.04
C ALA A 160 -2.06 6.25 -7.94
N GLY A 161 -1.45 6.31 -6.75
CA GLY A 161 -0.05 5.89 -6.55
C GLY A 161 0.22 4.40 -6.78
N ILE A 162 -0.75 3.52 -6.46
CA ILE A 162 -0.71 2.07 -6.79
C ILE A 162 -0.62 1.85 -8.30
N SER A 163 -1.13 2.78 -9.10
CA SER A 163 -1.12 2.64 -10.56
C SER A 163 0.25 2.85 -11.19
N GLU A 164 1.19 3.45 -10.45
CA GLU A 164 2.51 3.81 -10.96
C GLU A 164 3.60 2.90 -10.38
N PRO A 165 4.48 2.31 -11.22
CA PRO A 165 5.46 1.33 -10.77
C PRO A 165 6.39 1.80 -9.63
N LEU A 166 6.76 3.09 -9.63
CA LEU A 166 7.72 3.64 -8.66
C LEU A 166 7.10 3.90 -7.27
N SER A 167 5.79 4.13 -7.20
CA SER A 167 5.06 4.39 -5.96
C SER A 167 4.18 3.22 -5.52
N SER A 168 4.01 2.21 -6.38
CA SER A 168 3.09 1.09 -6.17
C SER A 168 3.28 0.41 -4.82
N ASN A 169 4.49 -0.04 -4.53
CA ASN A 169 4.82 -0.74 -3.28
C ASN A 169 4.49 0.09 -2.04
N ALA A 170 4.99 1.33 -1.98
CA ALA A 170 4.74 2.22 -0.83
C ALA A 170 3.25 2.51 -0.64
N CYS A 171 2.51 2.74 -1.74
CA CYS A 171 1.08 2.99 -1.68
C CYS A 171 0.28 1.75 -1.27
N ALA A 172 0.65 0.56 -1.78
CA ALA A 172 0.03 -0.70 -1.39
C ALA A 172 0.26 -1.00 0.10
N SER A 173 1.50 -0.84 0.57
CA SER A 173 1.84 -1.04 1.98
C SER A 173 1.14 -0.03 2.90
N ALA A 174 1.09 1.24 2.50
CA ALA A 174 0.36 2.27 3.23
C ALA A 174 -1.15 1.97 3.30
N LEU A 175 -1.74 1.49 2.20
CA LEU A 175 -3.14 1.07 2.16
C LEU A 175 -3.40 -0.07 3.14
N ARG A 176 -2.54 -1.10 3.17
CA ARG A 176 -2.67 -2.20 4.14
C ARG A 176 -2.58 -1.70 5.58
N LYS A 177 -1.53 -0.95 5.92
CA LYS A 177 -1.34 -0.44 7.29
C LYS A 177 -2.51 0.44 7.76
N LEU A 178 -3.04 1.29 6.87
CA LEU A 178 -4.24 2.07 7.17
C LEU A 178 -5.47 1.20 7.41
N CYS A 179 -5.63 0.11 6.65
CA CYS A 179 -6.75 -0.83 6.83
C CYS A 179 -6.60 -1.69 8.08
N GLU A 180 -5.37 -1.98 8.51
CA GLU A 180 -5.06 -2.66 9.77
C GLU A 180 -5.41 -1.80 10.98
N ASP A 181 -5.04 -0.52 10.93
CA ASP A 181 -5.29 0.46 11.99
C ASP A 181 -6.63 1.18 11.81
N ALA A 182 -7.50 0.71 10.90
CA ALA A 182 -8.64 1.48 10.41
C ALA A 182 -9.72 1.75 11.47
N SER A 183 -10.29 2.96 11.38
CA SER A 183 -11.47 3.38 12.12
C SER A 183 -12.76 3.10 11.33
N ALA A 184 -13.92 3.21 11.99
CA ALA A 184 -15.23 2.98 11.37
C ALA A 184 -15.47 3.80 10.08
N VAL A 185 -14.78 4.94 9.92
CA VAL A 185 -14.84 5.84 8.75
C VAL A 185 -14.32 5.17 7.47
N MET A 186 -13.35 4.26 7.57
CA MET A 186 -12.78 3.56 6.40
C MET A 186 -13.77 2.59 5.75
N TYR A 187 -14.79 2.12 6.49
CA TYR A 187 -15.75 1.12 6.04
C TYR A 187 -17.10 1.72 5.60
N GLU A 188 -17.18 3.06 5.45
CA GLU A 188 -18.39 3.68 4.90
C GLU A 188 -18.69 3.16 3.49
N PRO A 189 -19.98 3.02 3.11
CA PRO A 189 -20.36 2.47 1.81
C PRO A 189 -19.69 3.16 0.61
N SER A 190 -19.53 4.48 0.65
CA SER A 190 -18.85 5.25 -0.42
C SER A 190 -17.36 4.95 -0.55
N ASN A 191 -16.72 4.48 0.53
CA ASN A 191 -15.31 4.10 0.53
C ASN A 191 -15.13 2.66 0.05
N LEU A 192 -16.11 1.77 0.33
CA LEU A 192 -16.13 0.41 -0.19
C LEU A 192 -16.13 0.37 -1.73
N ASP A 193 -16.84 1.30 -2.38
CA ASP A 193 -16.82 1.43 -3.84
C ASP A 193 -15.40 1.69 -4.39
N ILE A 194 -14.60 2.48 -3.66
CA ILE A 194 -13.22 2.78 -4.04
C ILE A 194 -12.34 1.54 -3.86
N PHE A 195 -12.49 0.79 -2.77
CA PHE A 195 -11.78 -0.48 -2.57
C PHE A 195 -12.08 -1.50 -3.67
N MET A 196 -13.34 -1.61 -4.07
CA MET A 196 -13.74 -2.49 -5.18
C MET A 196 -13.13 -2.04 -6.50
N TRP A 197 -13.13 -0.74 -6.77
CA TRP A 197 -12.50 -0.18 -7.96
C TRP A 197 -10.99 -0.46 -8.01
N ILE A 198 -10.28 -0.32 -6.89
CA ILE A 198 -8.87 -0.69 -6.77
C ILE A 198 -8.68 -2.19 -7.06
N GLY A 199 -9.49 -3.06 -6.43
CA GLY A 199 -9.39 -4.52 -6.58
C GLY A 199 -9.67 -5.03 -7.99
N GLU A 200 -10.59 -4.40 -8.72
CA GLU A 200 -10.87 -4.68 -10.13
C GLU A 200 -9.73 -4.20 -11.05
N ALA A 201 -9.09 -3.09 -10.69
CA ALA A 201 -7.99 -2.56 -11.48
C ALA A 201 -6.72 -3.41 -11.43
N LEU A 202 -6.55 -4.27 -10.40
CA LEU A 202 -5.40 -5.17 -10.27
C LEU A 202 -5.18 -6.05 -11.50
N GLU A 203 -6.25 -6.63 -12.05
CA GLU A 203 -6.17 -7.50 -13.24
C GLU A 203 -5.65 -6.78 -14.49
N LYS A 204 -5.88 -5.46 -14.56
CA LYS A 204 -5.49 -4.64 -15.72
C LYS A 204 -4.10 -4.03 -15.59
N LYS A 205 -3.59 -3.87 -14.36
CA LYS A 205 -2.41 -3.04 -14.08
C LYS A 205 -1.09 -3.82 -13.98
N CYS A 206 -1.11 -5.15 -13.99
CA CYS A 206 0.07 -6.02 -13.96
C CYS A 206 1.09 -5.57 -12.88
N LEU A 207 0.65 -5.47 -11.63
CA LEU A 207 1.51 -5.00 -10.55
C LEU A 207 2.51 -6.10 -10.13
N PRO A 208 3.62 -5.72 -9.47
CA PRO A 208 4.44 -6.70 -8.77
C PRO A 208 3.60 -7.51 -7.79
N LEU A 209 3.89 -8.80 -7.68
CA LEU A 209 3.09 -9.74 -6.88
C LEU A 209 3.00 -9.35 -5.39
N GLU A 210 4.08 -8.81 -4.84
CA GLU A 210 4.15 -8.31 -3.46
C GLU A 210 3.15 -7.17 -3.24
N ASP A 211 3.09 -6.21 -4.17
CA ASP A 211 2.19 -5.06 -4.10
C ASP A 211 0.72 -5.50 -4.22
N GLU A 212 0.43 -6.49 -5.07
CA GLU A 212 -0.92 -7.03 -5.19
C GLU A 212 -1.39 -7.74 -3.91
N GLU A 213 -0.50 -8.51 -3.27
CA GLU A 213 -0.81 -9.17 -2.00
C GLU A 213 -1.16 -8.17 -0.91
N GLU A 214 -0.41 -7.08 -0.81
CA GLU A 214 -0.66 -5.98 0.12
C GLU A 214 -2.05 -5.36 -0.11
N VAL A 215 -2.41 -5.05 -1.37
CA VAL A 215 -3.73 -4.50 -1.72
C VAL A 215 -4.87 -5.48 -1.43
N VAL A 216 -4.71 -6.75 -1.79
CA VAL A 216 -5.73 -7.78 -1.54
C VAL A 216 -5.93 -7.99 -0.04
N THR A 217 -4.85 -7.96 0.74
CA THR A 217 -4.90 -8.05 2.21
C THR A 217 -5.68 -6.87 2.79
N ALA A 218 -5.39 -5.64 2.33
CA ALA A 218 -6.09 -4.44 2.76
C ALA A 218 -7.60 -4.51 2.49
N ILE A 219 -7.99 -4.85 1.25
CA ILE A 219 -9.40 -4.99 0.87
C ILE A 219 -10.08 -6.10 1.71
N SER A 220 -9.39 -7.21 1.94
CA SER A 220 -9.94 -8.34 2.71
C SER A 220 -10.21 -7.97 4.17
N GLN A 221 -9.32 -7.20 4.79
CA GLN A 221 -9.51 -6.67 6.14
C GLN A 221 -10.74 -5.77 6.20
N VAL A 222 -10.85 -4.81 5.27
CA VAL A 222 -12.00 -3.90 5.15
C VAL A 222 -13.31 -4.66 5.00
N LEU A 223 -13.35 -5.64 4.10
CA LEU A 223 -14.52 -6.49 3.91
C LEU A 223 -14.85 -7.30 5.16
N GLY A 224 -13.85 -7.71 5.95
CA GLY A 224 -14.02 -8.41 7.23
C GLY A 224 -14.82 -7.60 8.27
N TYR A 225 -14.70 -6.28 8.25
CA TYR A 225 -15.42 -5.38 9.16
C TYR A 225 -16.86 -5.04 8.71
N VAL A 226 -17.25 -5.38 7.48
CA VAL A 226 -18.60 -5.14 6.97
C VAL A 226 -19.61 -6.01 7.75
N SER A 227 -20.51 -5.35 8.48
CA SER A 227 -21.48 -6.04 9.35
C SER A 227 -22.59 -6.74 8.55
N ASN A 228 -22.97 -6.20 7.38
CA ASN A 228 -23.98 -6.77 6.50
C ASN A 228 -23.39 -7.94 5.70
N LYS A 229 -23.80 -9.16 6.04
CA LYS A 229 -23.30 -10.40 5.41
C LYS A 229 -23.67 -10.54 3.94
N GLU A 230 -24.82 -10.04 3.52
CA GLU A 230 -25.23 -10.08 2.12
C GLU A 230 -24.36 -9.16 1.27
N LEU A 231 -24.16 -7.92 1.74
CA LEU A 231 -23.26 -6.96 1.09
C LEU A 231 -21.82 -7.49 1.05
N GLN A 232 -21.32 -8.02 2.17
CA GLN A 232 -19.99 -8.61 2.27
C GLN A 232 -19.79 -9.73 1.23
N ASN A 233 -20.75 -10.66 1.13
CA ASN A 233 -20.69 -11.77 0.17
C ASN A 233 -20.73 -11.28 -1.29
N ASN A 234 -21.55 -10.27 -1.59
CA ASN A 234 -21.63 -9.70 -2.93
C ASN A 234 -20.31 -9.01 -3.33
N LEU A 235 -19.70 -8.25 -2.42
CA LEU A 235 -18.40 -7.59 -2.67
C LEU A 235 -17.27 -8.60 -2.84
N LEU A 236 -17.22 -9.64 -2.00
CA LEU A 236 -16.26 -10.74 -2.14
C LEU A 236 -16.42 -11.48 -3.47
N SER A 237 -17.66 -11.81 -3.84
CA SER A 237 -17.95 -12.46 -5.12
C SER A 237 -17.46 -11.61 -6.30
N LYS A 238 -17.66 -10.29 -6.24
CA LYS A 238 -17.16 -9.36 -7.25
C LYS A 238 -15.63 -9.34 -7.33
N LEU A 239 -14.92 -9.24 -6.20
CA LEU A 239 -13.45 -9.21 -6.14
C LEU A 239 -12.80 -10.50 -6.69
N LEU A 240 -13.47 -11.63 -6.46
CA LEU A 240 -12.99 -12.97 -6.82
C LEU A 240 -13.44 -13.43 -8.20
N SER A 241 -14.44 -12.78 -8.80
CA SER A 241 -15.02 -13.15 -10.10
C SER A 241 -13.96 -13.43 -11.17
N SER A 242 -13.02 -12.49 -11.37
CA SER A 242 -11.94 -12.65 -12.34
C SER A 242 -11.00 -13.80 -11.99
N SER A 243 -10.83 -14.11 -10.70
CA SER A 243 -10.05 -15.26 -10.26
C SER A 243 -10.72 -16.58 -10.55
N TYR A 244 -12.02 -16.68 -10.31
CA TYR A 244 -12.79 -17.87 -10.67
C TYR A 244 -12.82 -18.10 -12.18
N ASP A 245 -12.95 -17.04 -12.98
CA ASP A 245 -12.93 -17.13 -14.44
C ASP A 245 -11.57 -17.61 -14.97
N ALA A 246 -10.47 -17.07 -14.44
CA ALA A 246 -9.12 -17.48 -14.81
C ALA A 246 -8.85 -18.95 -14.44
N ILE A 247 -9.23 -19.37 -13.22
CA ILE A 247 -9.11 -20.76 -12.78
C ILE A 247 -9.97 -21.68 -13.65
N GLY A 248 -11.19 -21.28 -13.99
CA GLY A 248 -12.09 -22.04 -14.86
C GLY A 248 -11.50 -22.29 -16.25
N LYS A 249 -10.87 -21.27 -16.86
CA LYS A 249 -10.14 -21.40 -18.14
C LYS A 249 -8.94 -22.32 -18.03
N LEU A 250 -8.23 -22.29 -16.91
CA LEU A 250 -7.07 -23.15 -16.69
C LEU A 250 -7.51 -24.62 -16.54
N VAL A 251 -8.55 -24.88 -15.73
CA VAL A 251 -9.12 -26.23 -15.55
C VAL A 251 -9.65 -26.79 -16.87
N SER A 252 -10.34 -25.98 -17.68
CA SER A 252 -10.84 -26.45 -18.99
C SER A 252 -9.70 -26.78 -19.96
N PHE A 253 -8.62 -25.99 -19.97
CA PHE A 253 -7.41 -26.29 -20.74
C PHE A 253 -6.77 -27.62 -20.31
N PHE A 254 -6.63 -27.87 -19.01
CA PHE A 254 -6.10 -29.13 -18.48
C PHE A 254 -6.95 -30.34 -18.86
N LEU A 255 -8.28 -30.22 -18.73
CA LEU A 255 -9.20 -31.28 -19.12
C LEU A 255 -9.09 -31.58 -20.62
N GLN A 256 -8.98 -30.56 -21.46
CA GLN A 256 -8.82 -30.73 -22.91
C GLN A 256 -7.47 -31.36 -23.27
N TYR A 257 -6.38 -30.97 -22.59
CA TYR A 257 -5.06 -31.56 -22.75
C TYR A 257 -5.05 -33.05 -22.36
N LEU A 258 -5.69 -33.41 -21.25
CA LEU A 258 -5.84 -34.80 -20.81
C LEU A 258 -6.66 -35.63 -21.80
N VAL A 259 -7.77 -35.09 -22.33
CA VAL A 259 -8.59 -35.77 -23.35
C VAL A 259 -7.79 -35.97 -24.65
N TYR A 260 -6.97 -35.01 -25.05
CA TYR A 260 -6.14 -35.07 -26.26
C TYR A 260 -5.00 -36.09 -26.14
N TYR A 261 -4.29 -36.12 -25.02
CA TYR A 261 -3.13 -37.02 -24.83
C TYR A 261 -3.51 -38.44 -24.41
N TYR A 262 -4.55 -38.61 -23.60
CA TYR A 262 -4.91 -39.92 -23.03
C TYR A 262 -6.10 -40.57 -23.72
N GLY A 263 -6.68 -39.94 -24.75
CA GLY A 263 -7.66 -40.55 -25.64
C GLY A 263 -8.78 -41.27 -24.90
N SER A 264 -9.77 -40.51 -24.41
CA SER A 264 -11.08 -41.00 -23.94
C SER A 264 -11.06 -42.37 -23.24
N VAL A 265 -10.82 -42.34 -21.92
CA VAL A 265 -11.24 -43.29 -20.87
C VAL A 265 -10.09 -43.35 -19.88
N LEU A 266 -10.21 -42.57 -18.82
CA LEU A 266 -9.71 -42.96 -17.51
C LEU A 266 -10.50 -42.17 -16.47
N ILE A 267 -11.35 -42.90 -15.75
CA ILE A 267 -11.90 -42.51 -14.45
C ILE A 267 -10.69 -42.48 -13.50
N PHE A 268 -9.87 -41.43 -13.59
CA PHE A 268 -8.95 -41.11 -12.50
C PHE A 268 -9.79 -40.60 -11.33
N PRO A 269 -9.41 -40.87 -10.07
CA PRO A 269 -10.13 -40.34 -8.94
C PRO A 269 -10.04 -38.81 -9.02
N PHE A 270 -11.16 -38.20 -9.39
CA PHE A 270 -11.31 -36.76 -9.58
C PHE A 270 -10.75 -35.98 -8.38
N GLY A 271 -10.77 -36.57 -7.17
CA GLY A 271 -10.19 -35.98 -5.97
C GLY A 271 -8.66 -35.83 -5.97
N VAL A 272 -7.90 -36.75 -6.58
CA VAL A 272 -6.42 -36.67 -6.60
C VAL A 272 -5.94 -35.73 -7.70
N VAL A 273 -6.56 -35.77 -8.87
CA VAL A 273 -6.25 -34.84 -9.96
C VAL A 273 -6.74 -33.43 -9.62
N ALA A 274 -7.91 -33.25 -9.01
CA ALA A 274 -8.37 -31.94 -8.55
C ALA A 274 -7.50 -31.40 -7.42
N SER A 275 -7.10 -32.21 -6.43
CA SER A 275 -6.18 -31.77 -5.37
C SER A 275 -4.78 -31.45 -5.90
N SER A 276 -4.28 -32.21 -6.87
CA SER A 276 -2.98 -31.97 -7.50
C SER A 276 -3.03 -30.80 -8.48
N CYS A 277 -4.13 -30.62 -9.21
CA CYS A 277 -4.38 -29.44 -10.04
C CYS A 277 -4.60 -28.21 -9.16
N ILE A 278 -5.32 -28.27 -8.05
CA ILE A 278 -5.47 -27.16 -7.11
C ILE A 278 -4.13 -26.84 -6.47
N ASN A 279 -3.33 -27.81 -6.05
CA ASN A 279 -1.97 -27.56 -5.56
C ASN A 279 -1.05 -27.02 -6.66
N TRP A 280 -1.19 -27.50 -7.89
CA TRP A 280 -0.43 -27.03 -9.04
C TRP A 280 -0.88 -25.63 -9.50
N VAL A 281 -2.17 -25.30 -9.43
CA VAL A 281 -2.74 -23.96 -9.63
C VAL A 281 -2.27 -23.08 -8.48
N VAL A 282 -2.35 -23.51 -7.22
CA VAL A 282 -1.82 -22.75 -6.08
C VAL A 282 -0.30 -22.55 -6.16
N GLN A 283 0.43 -23.47 -6.80
CA GLN A 283 1.88 -23.36 -7.04
C GLN A 283 2.25 -22.59 -8.32
N ASN A 284 1.41 -22.58 -9.37
CA ASN A 284 1.73 -22.08 -10.72
C ASN A 284 0.74 -21.07 -11.31
N SER A 285 -0.38 -20.78 -10.63
CA SER A 285 -1.10 -19.52 -10.87
C SER A 285 -0.20 -18.37 -10.46
N SER A 286 -0.28 -17.25 -11.17
CA SER A 286 0.39 -16.03 -10.71
C SER A 286 0.04 -15.82 -9.23
N MET A 287 1.00 -15.38 -8.39
CA MET A 287 0.74 -15.25 -6.94
C MET A 287 -0.53 -14.40 -6.66
N ILE A 288 -0.97 -13.57 -7.59
CA ILE A 288 -2.29 -12.90 -7.67
C ILE A 288 -3.46 -13.79 -7.24
N HIS A 289 -3.60 -15.00 -7.82
CA HIS A 289 -4.67 -15.93 -7.45
C HIS A 289 -4.39 -16.58 -6.10
N ARG A 290 -3.11 -16.82 -5.78
CA ARG A 290 -2.68 -17.40 -4.51
C ARG A 290 -2.94 -16.47 -3.33
N SER A 291 -2.68 -15.17 -3.44
CA SER A 291 -2.91 -14.15 -2.42
C SER A 291 -4.41 -13.90 -2.22
N LYS A 292 -5.21 -13.86 -3.29
CA LYS A 292 -6.69 -13.83 -3.20
C LYS A 292 -7.25 -15.10 -2.54
N LEU A 293 -6.69 -16.28 -2.83
CA LEU A 293 -7.07 -17.55 -2.18
C LEU A 293 -6.58 -17.69 -0.73
N LEU A 294 -5.41 -17.14 -0.39
CA LEU A 294 -4.86 -17.15 0.97
C LEU A 294 -5.60 -16.14 1.85
N ALA A 295 -5.98 -14.98 1.32
CA ALA A 295 -6.86 -14.04 2.00
C ALA A 295 -8.24 -14.66 2.28
N LEU A 296 -8.80 -15.44 1.34
CA LEU A 296 -9.97 -16.30 1.57
C LEU A 296 -9.74 -17.32 2.68
N LYS A 297 -8.56 -17.97 2.74
CA LYS A 297 -8.24 -18.97 3.77
C LYS A 297 -8.15 -18.34 5.16
N SER A 298 -7.61 -17.13 5.27
CA SER A 298 -7.54 -16.36 6.52
C SER A 298 -8.93 -15.88 6.97
N LEU A 299 -9.73 -15.32 6.06
CA LEU A 299 -11.12 -14.94 6.31
C LEU A 299 -11.99 -16.13 6.76
N ASN A 300 -11.81 -17.31 6.16
CA ASN A 300 -12.56 -18.51 6.53
C ASN A 300 -12.13 -19.07 7.91
N GLN A 301 -10.87 -18.87 8.32
CA GLN A 301 -10.38 -19.22 9.66
C GLN A 301 -10.91 -18.24 10.74
N GLU A 302 -10.98 -16.94 10.46
CA GLU A 302 -11.53 -15.96 11.41
C GLU A 302 -13.06 -16.06 11.55
N ILE A 303 -13.77 -16.35 10.45
CA ILE A 303 -15.22 -16.61 10.46
C ILE A 303 -15.52 -17.94 11.18
N GLY A 304 -14.67 -18.95 11.03
CA GLY A 304 -14.78 -20.24 11.73
C GLY A 304 -14.57 -20.17 13.24
N CYS A 305 -13.76 -19.22 13.73
CA CYS A 305 -13.46 -19.09 15.16
C CYS A 305 -14.55 -18.35 15.96
N LYS A 306 -15.43 -17.58 15.33
CA LYS A 306 -16.54 -16.87 16.01
C LYS A 306 -17.90 -17.58 15.89
N GLY A 307 -17.97 -18.72 15.20
CA GLY A 307 -19.26 -19.35 14.93
C GLY A 307 -19.18 -20.82 14.55
N ALA A 308 -18.53 -21.68 15.34
CA ALA A 308 -18.76 -23.12 15.20
C ALA A 308 -18.57 -23.86 16.52
N ASN A 309 -19.72 -24.17 17.13
CA ASN A 309 -19.85 -25.30 18.02
C ASN A 309 -19.32 -26.55 17.31
N LYS A 310 -18.39 -27.20 17.99
CA LYS A 310 -17.80 -28.51 17.72
C LYS A 310 -18.79 -29.50 17.08
N LYS A 311 -18.72 -29.66 15.75
CA LYS A 311 -19.06 -30.85 14.95
C LYS A 311 -19.15 -30.47 13.48
N SER A 312 -18.02 -30.48 12.78
CA SER A 312 -17.87 -30.97 11.39
C SER A 312 -16.53 -30.48 10.85
N CYS A 313 -15.43 -30.94 11.46
CA CYS A 313 -14.13 -30.94 10.82
C CYS A 313 -13.85 -32.39 10.44
N ASP A 314 -14.41 -32.84 9.33
CA ASP A 314 -13.92 -33.99 8.58
C ASP A 314 -14.29 -33.73 7.12
N PHE A 315 -13.28 -33.75 6.27
CA PHE A 315 -13.19 -33.28 4.87
C PHE A 315 -12.92 -31.79 4.69
N PHE A 316 -11.65 -31.40 4.88
CA PHE A 316 -10.75 -30.86 3.85
C PHE A 316 -9.32 -30.78 4.39
#